data_AF-A0P2S7-F1
#
_entry.id   AF-A0P2S7-F1
#
_cell.length_a   1.000
_cell.length_b   1.000
_cell.length_c   1.000
_cell.angle_alpha   90.00
_cell.angle_beta   90.00
_cell.angle_gamma   90.00
#
_symmetry.space_group_name_H-M   'P 1'
#
loop_
_entity.id
_entity.type
_entity.pdbx_description
1 polymer ?
#
loop_
_entity_poly.entity_id
_entity_poly.type
_entity_poly.pdbx_seq_one_letter_code
_entity_poly.pdbx_strand_id
1 'polypeptide(L)'
;MLGTAGHTIRLMSPEYVRPYVKANKNDDRDAEAIAEAATRPTMRFVPVKSEAKSEIQALHRARSRLVAERTALINHLRALLLERGFVAAQGRKRLEAQLEVFADEDDPRLSPPCAC
;
A
#
# COMPACT_ATOMS: atom_id res chain seq x y z
N MET A 1 7.42 -25.21 4.70
CA MET A 1 7.34 -26.62 5.14
C MET A 1 8.32 -26.87 6.29
N LEU A 2 8.06 -26.30 7.49
CA LEU A 2 8.84 -26.57 8.71
C LEU A 2 7.94 -27.20 9.78
N GLY A 3 6.71 -26.69 9.92
CA GLY A 3 5.68 -27.30 10.78
C GLY A 3 5.26 -28.69 10.33
N THR A 4 5.28 -28.95 9.02
CA THR A 4 5.02 -30.27 8.43
C THR A 4 6.12 -31.30 8.73
N ALA A 5 7.33 -30.84 9.10
CA ALA A 5 8.43 -31.69 9.52
C ALA A 5 8.46 -31.89 11.06
N GLY A 6 7.41 -31.48 11.79
CA GLY A 6 7.32 -31.64 13.24
C GLY A 6 7.97 -30.52 14.06
N HIS A 7 8.45 -29.45 13.42
CA HIS A 7 9.03 -28.31 14.15
C HIS A 7 7.96 -27.32 14.63
N THR A 8 7.98 -27.01 15.93
CA THR A 8 7.15 -25.97 16.52
C THR A 8 7.68 -24.59 16.13
N ILE A 9 6.98 -23.91 15.22
CA ILE A 9 7.35 -22.55 14.80
C ILE A 9 6.82 -21.55 15.82
N ARG A 10 7.72 -20.70 16.34
CA ARG A 10 7.38 -19.60 17.25
C ARG A 10 7.89 -18.29 16.62
N LEU A 11 7.05 -17.26 16.59
CA LEU A 11 7.44 -15.93 16.13
C LEU A 11 7.72 -15.02 17.34
N MET A 12 8.72 -14.15 17.23
CA MET A 12 9.00 -13.12 18.23
C MET A 12 8.90 -11.74 17.58
N SER A 13 8.47 -10.73 18.35
CA SER A 13 8.48 -9.35 17.87
C SER A 13 9.92 -8.84 17.72
N PRO A 14 10.29 -8.15 16.63
CA PRO A 14 11.60 -7.53 16.49
C PRO A 14 11.94 -6.58 17.63
N GLU A 15 10.93 -5.92 18.22
CA GLU A 15 11.12 -5.02 19.37
C GLU A 15 11.66 -5.75 20.61
N TYR A 16 11.29 -7.03 20.79
CA TYR A 16 11.78 -7.84 21.91
C TYR A 16 13.16 -8.45 21.63
N VAL A 17 13.54 -8.58 20.36
CA VAL A 17 14.87 -9.10 19.95
C VAL A 17 15.92 -7.98 19.92
N ARG A 18 15.52 -6.76 19.55
CA ARG A 18 16.41 -5.60 19.38
C ARG A 18 17.37 -5.33 20.55
N PRO A 19 16.98 -5.48 21.84
CA PRO A 19 17.90 -5.29 22.96
C PRO A 19 19.07 -6.28 23.02
N TYR A 20 18.95 -7.43 22.35
CA TYR A 20 19.97 -8.49 22.34
C TYR A 20 20.90 -8.42 21.13
N VAL A 21 20.64 -7.53 20.16
CA VAL A 21 21.49 -7.36 18.98
C VAL A 21 22.75 -6.58 19.36
N LYS A 22 23.90 -7.25 19.25
CA LYS A 22 25.21 -6.66 19.56
C LYS A 22 25.64 -5.68 18.47
N ALA A 23 25.50 -4.37 18.72
CA ALA A 23 25.99 -3.29 17.88
C ALA A 23 25.69 -3.48 16.37
N ASN A 24 26.70 -3.49 15.52
CA ASN A 24 26.54 -3.48 14.05
C ASN A 24 25.74 -4.68 13.57
N LYS A 25 24.74 -4.42 12.72
CA LYS A 25 23.81 -5.44 12.23
C LYS A 25 24.50 -6.36 11.22
N ASN A 26 24.51 -7.66 11.51
CA ASN A 26 24.85 -8.73 10.56
C ASN A 26 23.96 -9.95 10.84
N ASP A 27 23.87 -10.87 9.88
CA ASP A 27 22.97 -12.02 10.00
C ASP A 27 23.35 -12.95 11.18
N ASP A 28 24.65 -13.13 11.43
CA ASP A 28 25.14 -13.95 12.55
C ASP A 28 24.70 -13.42 13.93
N ARG A 29 24.79 -12.09 14.13
CA ARG A 29 24.39 -11.45 15.39
C ARG A 29 22.89 -11.38 15.53
N ASP A 30 22.15 -11.23 14.43
CA ASP A 30 20.69 -11.33 14.45
C ASP A 30 20.27 -12.75 14.88
N ALA A 31 20.94 -13.79 14.39
CA ALA A 31 20.69 -15.17 14.83
C ALA A 31 21.04 -15.38 16.31
N GLU A 32 22.18 -14.87 16.78
CA GLU A 32 22.59 -14.92 18.18
C GLU A 32 21.58 -14.20 19.10
N ALA A 33 21.16 -12.99 18.71
CA ALA A 33 20.19 -12.21 19.45
C ALA A 33 18.81 -12.89 19.54
N ILE A 34 18.36 -13.52 18.45
CA ILE A 34 17.12 -14.31 18.41
C ILE A 34 17.26 -15.53 19.35
N ALA A 35 18.38 -16.25 19.29
CA ALA A 35 18.62 -17.40 20.14
C ALA A 35 18.63 -17.00 21.63
N GLU A 36 19.32 -15.90 21.97
CA GLU A 36 19.37 -15.39 23.34
C GLU A 36 17.97 -14.94 23.82
N ALA A 37 17.28 -14.13 23.01
CA ALA A 37 15.91 -13.67 23.27
C ALA A 37 14.95 -14.84 23.56
N ALA A 38 15.02 -15.92 22.75
CA ALA A 38 14.14 -17.07 22.86
C ALA A 38 14.29 -17.85 24.18
N THR A 39 15.45 -17.76 24.85
CA THR A 39 15.69 -18.44 26.14
C THR A 39 15.13 -17.69 27.35
N ARG A 40 14.75 -16.42 27.20
CA ARG A 40 14.30 -15.59 28.33
C ARG A 40 12.91 -16.04 28.81
N PRO A 41 12.70 -16.24 30.12
CA PRO A 41 11.43 -16.75 30.66
C PRO A 41 10.26 -15.75 30.49
N THR A 42 10.56 -14.47 30.35
CA THR A 42 9.58 -13.40 30.12
C THR A 42 9.25 -13.19 28.63
N MET A 43 9.84 -13.99 27.74
CA MET A 43 9.69 -13.80 26.29
C MET A 43 8.27 -14.09 25.82
N ARG A 44 7.71 -13.15 25.05
CA ARG A 44 6.37 -13.26 24.47
C ARG A 44 6.44 -13.62 23.00
N PHE A 45 5.84 -14.75 22.66
CA PHE A 45 5.76 -15.23 21.29
C PHE A 45 4.47 -14.76 20.64
N VAL A 46 4.59 -14.25 19.42
CA VAL A 46 3.47 -13.85 18.59
C VAL A 46 2.91 -15.10 17.94
N PRO A 47 1.58 -15.32 17.93
CA PRO A 47 1.00 -16.44 17.22
C PRO A 47 1.36 -16.33 15.73
N VAL A 48 1.62 -17.49 15.11
CA VAL A 48 1.83 -17.55 13.67
C VAL A 48 0.60 -16.96 13.00
N LYS A 49 0.82 -15.94 12.15
CA LYS A 49 -0.25 -15.27 11.43
C LYS A 49 -1.00 -16.32 10.61
N SER A 50 -2.32 -16.42 10.82
CA SER A 50 -3.12 -17.35 10.03
C SER A 50 -3.14 -16.94 8.56
N GLU A 51 -3.26 -17.93 7.69
CA GLU A 51 -3.32 -17.73 6.23
C GLU A 51 -4.44 -16.75 5.86
N ALA A 52 -5.64 -16.94 6.40
CA ALA A 52 -6.78 -16.02 6.22
C ALA A 52 -6.45 -14.56 6.63
N LYS A 53 -5.70 -14.33 7.71
CA LYS A 53 -5.27 -12.96 8.10
C LYS A 53 -4.24 -12.39 7.12
N SER A 54 -3.45 -13.24 6.47
CA SER A 54 -2.51 -12.84 5.42
C SER A 54 -3.24 -12.41 4.16
N GLU A 55 -4.21 -13.21 3.72
CA GLU A 55 -5.06 -12.94 2.56
C GLU A 55 -5.84 -11.64 2.71
N ILE A 56 -6.48 -11.41 3.87
CA ILE A 56 -7.19 -10.15 4.16
C ILE A 56 -6.24 -8.96 4.05
N GLN A 57 -5.02 -9.06 4.58
CA GLN A 57 -4.03 -7.98 4.45
C GLN A 57 -3.60 -7.77 2.99
N ALA A 58 -3.45 -8.83 2.21
CA ALA A 58 -3.14 -8.74 0.78
C ALA A 58 -4.25 -8.02 0.00
N LEU A 59 -5.52 -8.36 0.26
CA LEU A 59 -6.68 -7.68 -0.32
C LEU A 59 -6.73 -6.19 0.06
N HIS A 60 -6.48 -5.86 1.33
CA HIS A 60 -6.41 -4.46 1.75
C HIS A 60 -5.30 -3.69 1.03
N ARG A 61 -4.11 -4.29 0.86
CA ARG A 61 -3.00 -3.66 0.12
C ARG A 61 -3.35 -3.45 -1.35
N ALA A 62 -3.94 -4.45 -2.00
CA ALA A 62 -4.38 -4.35 -3.40
C ALA A 62 -5.40 -3.23 -3.57
N ARG A 63 -6.42 -3.17 -2.71
CA ARG A 63 -7.42 -2.09 -2.71
C ARG A 63 -6.78 -0.72 -2.52
N SER A 64 -5.88 -0.56 -1.56
CA SER A 64 -5.23 0.73 -1.30
C SER A 64 -4.41 1.22 -2.49
N ARG A 65 -3.70 0.33 -3.19
CA ARG A 65 -2.96 0.66 -4.42
C ARG A 65 -3.90 1.15 -5.52
N LEU A 66 -4.96 0.39 -5.81
CA LEU A 66 -5.95 0.75 -6.84
C LEU A 66 -6.65 2.08 -6.53
N VAL A 67 -6.94 2.36 -5.25
CA VAL A 67 -7.54 3.64 -4.84
C VAL A 67 -6.56 4.79 -5.03
N ALA A 68 -5.28 4.61 -4.71
CA ALA A 68 -4.25 5.61 -4.92
C ALA A 68 -4.02 5.89 -6.41
N GLU A 69 -3.86 4.84 -7.22
CA GLU A 69 -3.70 4.95 -8.69
C GLU A 69 -4.89 5.66 -9.33
N ARG A 70 -6.12 5.28 -8.98
CA ARG A 70 -7.33 5.96 -9.46
C ARG A 70 -7.34 7.44 -9.07
N THR A 71 -6.92 7.76 -7.86
CA THR A 71 -6.88 9.16 -7.38
C THR A 71 -5.83 9.97 -8.14
N ALA A 72 -4.67 9.38 -8.42
CA ALA A 72 -3.63 9.98 -9.24
C ALA A 72 -4.11 10.25 -10.68
N LEU A 73 -4.77 9.28 -11.31
CA LEU A 73 -5.35 9.44 -12.65
C LEU A 73 -6.42 10.54 -12.70
N ILE A 74 -7.30 10.60 -11.70
CA ILE A 74 -8.31 11.67 -11.57
C ILE A 74 -7.64 13.04 -11.49
N ASN A 75 -6.61 13.18 -10.65
CA ASN A 75 -5.90 14.46 -10.51
C ASN A 75 -5.14 14.84 -11.79
N HIS A 76 -4.54 13.86 -12.48
CA HIS A 76 -3.87 14.08 -13.74
C HIS A 76 -4.83 14.57 -14.82
N LEU A 77 -5.99 13.93 -14.96
CA LEU A 77 -7.03 14.36 -15.90
C LEU A 77 -7.53 15.78 -15.61
N ARG A 78 -7.73 16.10 -14.33
CA ARG A 78 -8.12 17.46 -13.92
C ARG A 78 -7.07 18.50 -14.28
N ALA A 79 -5.78 18.17 -14.20
CA ALA A 79 -4.70 19.05 -14.62
C ALA A 79 -4.72 19.28 -16.15
N LEU A 80 -4.88 18.21 -16.94
CA LEU A 80 -4.97 18.31 -18.42
C LEU A 80 -6.19 19.12 -18.89
N LEU A 81 -7.32 19.01 -18.19
CA LEU A 81 -8.50 19.84 -18.44
C LEU A 81 -8.23 21.30 -18.11
N LEU A 82 -7.56 21.56 -16.98
CA LEU A 82 -7.21 22.91 -16.56
C LEU A 82 -6.28 23.60 -17.55
N GLU A 83 -5.30 22.88 -18.12
CA GLU A 83 -4.42 23.39 -19.18
C GLU A 83 -5.18 23.88 -20.42
N ARG A 84 -6.36 23.30 -20.68
CA ARG A 84 -7.27 23.72 -21.77
C ARG A 84 -8.32 24.75 -21.33
N GLY A 85 -8.25 25.25 -20.10
CA GLY A 85 -9.21 26.22 -19.55
C GLY A 85 -10.43 25.60 -18.86
N PHE A 86 -10.51 24.28 -18.73
CA PHE A 86 -11.63 23.58 -18.11
C PHE A 86 -11.39 23.29 -16.63
N VAL A 87 -12.16 23.95 -15.77
CA VAL A 87 -12.10 23.72 -14.32
C VAL A 87 -13.04 22.59 -13.92
N ALA A 88 -12.48 21.41 -13.70
CA ALA A 88 -13.23 20.25 -13.21
C ALA A 88 -13.26 20.19 -11.67
N ALA A 89 -14.46 19.95 -11.12
CA ALA A 89 -14.70 19.91 -9.68
C ALA A 89 -13.95 18.77 -8.99
N GLN A 90 -13.57 18.98 -7.73
CA GLN A 90 -12.91 17.94 -6.94
C GLN A 90 -13.87 16.79 -6.62
N GLY A 91 -13.38 15.57 -6.77
CA GLY A 91 -14.07 14.34 -6.39
C GLY A 91 -14.56 13.54 -7.59
N ARG A 92 -14.48 12.21 -7.46
CA ARG A 92 -14.73 11.25 -8.53
C ARG A 92 -16.09 11.44 -9.23
N LYS A 93 -17.20 11.39 -8.47
CA LYS A 93 -18.56 11.45 -9.04
C LYS A 93 -18.81 12.74 -9.82
N ARG A 94 -18.25 13.85 -9.35
CA ARG A 94 -18.40 15.16 -10.00
C ARG A 94 -17.61 15.21 -11.30
N LEU A 95 -16.39 14.67 -11.29
CA LEU A 95 -15.58 14.54 -12.50
C LEU A 95 -16.25 13.62 -13.52
N GLU A 96 -16.75 12.45 -13.12
CA GLU A 96 -17.46 11.52 -14.01
C GLU A 96 -18.66 12.21 -14.71
N ALA A 97 -19.51 12.90 -13.94
CA ALA A 97 -20.65 13.64 -14.51
C ALA A 97 -20.22 14.79 -15.44
N GLN A 98 -19.10 15.47 -15.17
CA GLN A 98 -18.59 16.51 -16.06
C GLN A 98 -17.97 15.93 -17.33
N LEU A 99 -17.28 14.79 -17.24
CA LEU A 99 -16.71 14.11 -18.40
C LEU A 99 -17.78 13.60 -19.37
N GLU A 100 -18.93 13.14 -18.88
CA GLU A 100 -20.06 12.78 -19.73
C GLU A 100 -20.54 13.98 -20.58
N VAL A 101 -20.56 15.18 -19.99
CA VAL A 101 -20.90 16.43 -20.71
C VAL A 101 -19.79 16.84 -21.69
N PHE A 102 -18.53 16.61 -21.34
CA PHE A 102 -17.37 16.86 -22.22
C PHE A 102 -17.11 15.75 -23.24
N ALA A 103 -17.89 14.68 -23.27
CA ALA A 103 -17.72 13.61 -24.26
C ALA A 103 -18.61 13.80 -25.49
N ASP A 104 -19.52 14.79 -25.47
CA ASP A 104 -20.24 15.23 -26.66
C ASP A 104 -19.26 15.89 -27.64
N GLU A 105 -18.99 15.21 -28.76
CA GLU A 105 -18.03 15.66 -29.80
C GLU A 105 -18.42 17.01 -30.44
N ASP A 106 -19.68 17.43 -30.29
CA ASP A 106 -20.21 18.70 -30.79
C ASP A 106 -20.07 19.87 -29.79
N ASP A 107 -19.43 19.69 -28.63
CA ASP A 107 -19.23 20.79 -27.67
C ASP A 107 -18.13 21.76 -28.18
N PRO A 108 -18.48 23.01 -28.54
CA PRO A 108 -17.53 24.00 -29.07
C PRO A 108 -16.43 24.36 -28.06
N ARG A 109 -16.56 23.95 -26.80
CA ARG A 109 -15.54 24.08 -25.76
C ARG A 109 -14.39 23.07 -25.92
N LEU A 110 -14.60 21.91 -26.53
CA LEU A 110 -13.56 20.89 -26.72
C LEU A 110 -12.71 21.13 -27.98
N SER A 111 -13.18 21.99 -28.89
CA SER A 111 -12.38 22.43 -30.03
C SER A 111 -11.21 23.29 -29.57
N PRO A 112 -10.01 23.14 -30.16
CA PRO A 112 -8.90 24.02 -29.85
C PRO A 112 -9.32 25.48 -30.14
N PRO A 113 -8.90 26.47 -29.33
CA PRO A 113 -9.10 27.86 -29.71
C PRO A 113 -8.47 28.04 -31.08
N CYS A 114 -9.27 28.38 -32.09
CA CYS A 114 -8.79 28.71 -33.41
C CYS A 114 -7.65 29.72 -33.24
N ALA A 115 -6.44 29.32 -33.61
CA ALA A 115 -5.30 30.21 -33.66
C ALA A 115 -5.56 31.20 -34.80
N CYS A 116 -5.99 32.41 -34.44
CA CYS A 116 -5.86 33.61 -35.26
C CYS A 116 -4.58 34.35 -34.87
#